data_AF-A0A3M1WTK5-F1
#
_entry.id   AF-A0A3M1WTK5-F1
#
_cell.length_a   1.000
_cell.length_b   1.000
_cell.length_c   1.000
_cell.angle_alpha   90.00
_cell.angle_beta   90.00
_cell.angle_gamma   90.00
#
_symmetry.space_group_name_H-M   'P 1'
#
loop_
_entity.id
_entity.type
_entity.pdbx_description
1 polymer ?
#
loop_
_entity_poly.entity_id
_entity_poly.type
_entity_poly.pdbx_seq_one_letter_code
_entity_poly.pdbx_strand_id
1 'polypeptide(L)'
;MTHWFRFITPAFLHRLDRYLLLHRPGLWATRVHHVAFWGSIGALLLLLHGGLSPVGPDQVPSPGGLSVGVSFFLAIGLGLWVYGLSRFKVAEQYGADARFAVLRDQLVYAGVVLAMGTMPLLYGHLLRARVANITDPETLISDINTLNVGETLLADMDFFDGKERIIVRYASEAQSDARYLSRWEQGELLKRTWEPVERIAHLEAYRKVLTKYSGTALPFGGEALLNRHYLASEALGQQLDESLRRTVDRHVSAIYRAQTEDFGWEWTPFRNFWLLGLFLLWLAVQLFQRNGGRILLYSLFLGAGMVVVAGLVAMFANGIFRLSGPEPFFSALLLMYMLFFAQSYRSRNHARTQHWKRISLSLATLLTPFSLFMVLMVSDQRPDEPQAWQALFLGVGLALVVWEGLLGPRLRTLMAAPKDS
;
A
#
# COMPACT_ATOMS: atom_id res chain seq x y z
N MET A 1 2.15 1.90 33.49
CA MET A 1 2.19 3.02 32.52
C MET A 1 3.16 4.05 33.06
N THR A 2 4.09 4.52 32.24
CA THR A 2 4.99 5.63 32.60
C THR A 2 4.15 6.86 32.95
N HIS A 3 4.60 7.67 33.92
CA HIS A 3 3.86 8.81 34.47
C HIS A 3 3.31 9.79 33.41
N TRP A 4 3.96 9.86 32.25
CA TRP A 4 3.59 10.72 31.11
C TRP A 4 2.20 10.46 30.53
N PHE A 5 1.78 9.20 30.38
CA PHE A 5 0.47 8.89 29.76
C PHE A 5 -0.73 9.34 30.60
N ARG A 6 -0.54 9.53 31.92
CA ARG A 6 -1.60 10.03 32.80
C ARG A 6 -1.95 11.49 32.53
N PHE A 7 -1.01 12.28 32.01
CA PHE A 7 -1.24 13.71 31.78
C PHE A 7 -2.13 13.97 30.55
N ILE A 8 -1.97 13.16 29.51
CA ILE A 8 -2.66 13.36 28.22
C ILE A 8 -4.01 12.59 28.18
N THR A 9 -4.23 11.66 29.11
CA THR A 9 -5.46 10.86 29.14
C THR A 9 -6.61 11.65 29.76
N PRO A 10 -7.74 11.85 29.06
CA PRO A 10 -8.86 12.61 29.60
C PRO A 10 -9.53 11.89 30.77
N ALA A 11 -10.13 12.67 31.68
CA ALA A 11 -10.74 12.16 32.92
C ALA A 11 -11.81 11.08 32.69
N PHE A 12 -12.58 11.16 31.60
CA PHE A 12 -13.59 10.14 31.29
C PHE A 12 -12.93 8.79 30.92
N LEU A 13 -11.77 8.79 30.26
CA LEU A 13 -11.06 7.57 29.90
C LEU A 13 -10.48 6.90 31.15
N HIS A 14 -10.07 7.68 32.16
CA HIS A 14 -9.71 7.14 33.48
C HIS A 14 -10.90 6.54 34.24
N ARG A 15 -12.12 7.08 34.06
CA ARG A 15 -13.34 6.48 34.62
C ARG A 15 -13.66 5.17 33.89
N LEU A 16 -13.55 5.15 32.56
CA LEU A 16 -13.76 3.96 31.74
C LEU A 16 -12.74 2.86 32.05
N ASP A 17 -11.46 3.21 32.22
CA ASP A 17 -10.40 2.26 32.59
C ASP A 17 -10.70 1.58 33.93
N ARG A 18 -11.08 2.35 34.96
CA ARG A 18 -11.52 1.80 36.26
C ARG A 18 -12.78 0.93 36.13
N TYR A 19 -13.75 1.38 35.35
CA TYR A 19 -14.99 0.63 35.13
C TYR A 19 -14.71 -0.72 34.46
N LEU A 20 -13.91 -0.74 33.38
CA LEU A 20 -13.54 -1.97 32.68
C LEU A 20 -12.70 -2.89 33.56
N LEU A 21 -11.79 -2.36 34.37
CA LEU A 21 -11.02 -3.17 35.31
C LEU A 21 -11.92 -3.92 36.29
N LEU A 22 -12.92 -3.24 36.86
CA LEU A 22 -13.81 -3.80 37.87
C LEU A 22 -14.87 -4.75 37.28
N HIS A 23 -15.40 -4.46 36.08
CA HIS A 23 -16.57 -5.17 35.53
C HIS A 23 -16.24 -6.06 34.31
N ARG A 24 -15.18 -5.75 33.56
CA ARG A 24 -14.84 -6.41 32.29
C ARG A 24 -13.31 -6.58 32.14
N PRO A 25 -12.63 -7.28 33.08
CA PRO A 25 -11.16 -7.33 33.15
C PRO A 25 -10.49 -7.89 31.88
N GLY A 26 -11.16 -8.80 31.16
CA GLY A 26 -10.69 -9.28 29.86
C GLY A 26 -10.57 -8.16 28.83
N LEU A 27 -11.63 -7.37 28.63
CA LEU A 27 -11.59 -6.21 27.73
C LEU A 27 -10.63 -5.13 28.22
N TRP A 28 -10.56 -4.90 29.54
CA TRP A 28 -9.62 -3.96 30.13
C TRP A 28 -8.17 -4.31 29.75
N ALA A 29 -7.81 -5.58 29.88
CA ALA A 29 -6.45 -6.03 29.61
C ALA A 29 -6.06 -5.92 28.14
N THR A 30 -7.03 -6.05 27.21
CA THR A 30 -6.77 -5.76 25.79
C THR A 30 -6.41 -4.30 25.53
N ARG A 31 -6.68 -3.39 26.47
CA ARG A 31 -6.51 -1.92 26.31
C ARG A 31 -7.22 -1.35 25.08
N VAL A 32 -8.22 -2.06 24.53
CA VAL A 32 -8.92 -1.67 23.30
C VAL A 32 -9.55 -0.29 23.41
N HIS A 33 -10.03 0.11 24.58
CA HIS A 33 -10.61 1.43 24.81
C HIS A 33 -9.61 2.58 24.60
N HIS A 34 -8.33 2.40 24.93
CA HIS A 34 -7.29 3.38 24.64
C HIS A 34 -7.00 3.47 23.14
N VAL A 35 -6.91 2.31 22.47
CA VAL A 35 -6.69 2.28 21.02
C VAL A 35 -7.87 2.89 20.28
N ALA A 36 -9.10 2.59 20.70
CA ALA A 36 -10.31 3.18 20.12
C ALA A 36 -10.32 4.70 20.30
N PHE A 37 -10.02 5.21 21.49
CA PHE A 37 -10.01 6.65 21.75
C PHE A 37 -8.91 7.36 20.93
N TRP A 38 -7.66 6.94 21.05
CA TRP A 38 -6.53 7.58 20.35
C TRP A 38 -6.58 7.35 18.84
N GLY A 39 -7.02 6.18 18.41
CA GLY A 39 -7.27 5.86 17.01
C GLY A 39 -8.36 6.76 16.41
N SER A 40 -9.44 7.03 17.15
CA SER A 40 -10.49 7.96 16.70
C SER A 40 -10.00 9.40 16.59
N ILE A 41 -9.19 9.86 17.55
CA ILE A 41 -8.53 11.18 17.45
C ILE A 41 -7.60 11.22 16.23
N GLY A 42 -6.79 10.18 16.03
CA GLY A 42 -5.91 10.08 14.86
C GLY A 42 -6.70 10.11 13.55
N ALA A 43 -7.79 9.35 13.44
CA ALA A 43 -8.71 9.40 12.30
C ALA A 43 -9.25 10.80 12.07
N LEU A 44 -9.76 11.45 13.12
CA LEU A 44 -10.29 12.81 13.03
C LEU A 44 -9.23 13.80 12.54
N LEU A 45 -8.01 13.73 13.06
CA LEU A 45 -6.91 14.58 12.62
C LEU A 45 -6.55 14.33 11.15
N LEU A 46 -6.56 13.07 10.69
CA LEU A 46 -6.32 12.74 9.28
C LEU A 46 -7.44 13.22 8.37
N LEU A 47 -8.70 13.10 8.80
CA LEU A 47 -9.85 13.61 8.07
C LEU A 47 -9.80 15.14 7.99
N LEU A 48 -9.47 15.82 9.09
CA LEU A 48 -9.30 17.27 9.12
C LEU A 48 -8.14 17.70 8.22
N HIS A 49 -6.98 17.04 8.31
CA HIS A 49 -5.85 17.32 7.42
C HIS A 49 -6.23 17.11 5.95
N GLY A 50 -6.84 15.98 5.62
CA GLY A 50 -7.27 15.66 4.26
C GLY A 50 -8.37 16.58 3.74
N GLY A 51 -9.25 17.09 4.61
CA GLY A 51 -10.31 18.04 4.26
C GLY A 51 -9.82 19.48 4.12
N LEU A 52 -8.83 19.89 4.91
CA LEU A 52 -8.26 21.24 4.89
C LEU A 52 -7.07 21.40 3.95
N SER A 53 -6.49 20.30 3.45
CA SER A 53 -5.39 20.36 2.48
C SER A 53 -5.84 21.14 1.23
N PRO A 54 -5.03 22.06 0.70
CA PRO A 54 -5.33 22.70 -0.58
C PRO A 54 -5.31 21.63 -1.67
N VAL A 55 -6.31 21.66 -2.54
CA VAL A 55 -6.47 20.72 -3.66
C VAL A 55 -6.89 21.55 -4.85
N GLY A 56 -6.06 21.57 -5.88
CA GLY A 56 -6.29 22.34 -7.11
C GLY A 56 -5.54 21.75 -8.30
N PRO A 57 -5.79 22.23 -9.53
CA PRO A 57 -5.13 21.70 -10.73
C PRO A 57 -3.59 21.84 -10.66
N ASP A 58 -3.10 22.89 -10.01
CA ASP A 58 -1.69 23.18 -9.78
C ASP A 58 -1.12 22.58 -8.49
N GLN A 59 -1.98 22.02 -7.64
CA GLN A 59 -1.64 21.51 -6.31
C GLN A 59 -2.36 20.19 -6.08
N VAL A 60 -1.86 19.14 -6.70
CA VAL A 60 -2.41 17.78 -6.53
C VAL A 60 -1.59 17.05 -5.45
N PRO A 61 -2.13 16.90 -4.22
CA PRO A 61 -1.40 16.25 -3.14
C PRO A 61 -1.16 14.78 -3.45
N SER A 62 0.05 14.30 -3.14
CA SER A 62 0.37 12.88 -3.23
C SER A 62 -0.08 12.14 -1.97
N PRO A 63 -0.90 11.08 -2.07
CA PRO A 63 -1.30 10.27 -0.92
C PRO A 63 -0.10 9.52 -0.32
N GLY A 64 0.95 9.25 -1.10
CA GLY A 64 2.06 8.37 -0.70
C GLY A 64 2.86 8.90 0.49
N GLY A 65 3.26 10.18 0.46
CA GLY A 65 4.14 10.75 1.48
C GLY A 65 3.54 10.73 2.89
N LEU A 66 2.32 11.23 3.03
CA LEU A 66 1.64 11.23 4.34
C LEU A 66 1.26 9.82 4.77
N SER A 67 0.80 8.96 3.85
CA SER A 67 0.41 7.58 4.19
C SER A 67 1.58 6.76 4.74
N VAL A 68 2.80 6.96 4.22
CA VAL A 68 4.01 6.33 4.77
C VAL A 68 4.28 6.83 6.19
N GLY A 69 4.22 8.14 6.43
CA GLY A 69 4.39 8.71 7.76
C GLY A 69 3.35 8.20 8.77
N VAL A 70 2.09 8.17 8.37
CA VAL A 70 0.97 7.64 9.17
C VAL A 70 1.19 6.15 9.47
N SER A 71 1.54 5.36 8.46
CA SER A 71 1.83 3.93 8.63
C SER A 71 2.97 3.67 9.61
N PHE A 72 4.01 4.52 9.58
CA PHE A 72 5.13 4.44 10.52
C PHE A 72 4.68 4.69 11.97
N PHE A 73 3.92 5.76 12.23
CA PHE A 73 3.40 6.05 13.57
C PHE A 73 2.41 4.98 14.05
N LEU A 74 1.59 4.43 13.14
CA LEU A 74 0.70 3.31 13.45
C LEU A 74 1.47 2.05 13.83
N ALA A 75 2.57 1.74 13.13
CA ALA A 75 3.43 0.60 13.45
C ALA A 75 4.05 0.76 14.85
N ILE A 76 4.50 1.96 15.21
CA ILE A 76 4.99 2.26 16.57
C ILE A 76 3.87 2.09 17.59
N GLY A 77 2.71 2.70 17.35
CA GLY A 77 1.55 2.62 18.24
C GLY A 77 1.10 1.18 18.48
N LEU A 78 1.06 0.38 17.42
CA LEU A 78 0.73 -1.02 17.50
C LEU A 78 1.81 -1.81 18.27
N GLY A 79 3.09 -1.56 18.02
CA GLY A 79 4.19 -2.18 18.77
C GLY A 79 4.11 -1.89 20.26
N LEU A 80 3.83 -0.64 20.64
CA LEU A 80 3.62 -0.24 22.03
C LEU A 80 2.38 -0.89 22.65
N TRP A 81 1.29 -1.00 21.90
CA TRP A 81 0.07 -1.69 22.34
C TRP A 81 0.33 -3.18 22.57
N VAL A 82 0.94 -3.87 21.60
CA VAL A 82 1.33 -5.29 21.67
C VAL A 82 2.28 -5.54 22.84
N TYR A 83 3.28 -4.67 23.04
CA TYR A 83 4.15 -4.71 24.20
C TYR A 83 3.36 -4.59 25.51
N GLY A 84 2.43 -3.63 25.58
CA GLY A 84 1.53 -3.44 26.73
C GLY A 84 0.72 -4.70 27.05
N LEU A 85 0.17 -5.37 26.04
CA LEU A 85 -0.56 -6.63 26.19
C LEU A 85 0.32 -7.73 26.82
N SER A 86 1.58 -7.86 26.39
CA SER A 86 2.47 -8.93 26.91
C SER A 86 2.80 -8.83 28.38
N ARG A 87 2.64 -7.66 28.99
CA ARG A 87 2.89 -7.47 30.43
C ARG A 87 1.74 -7.96 31.29
N PHE A 88 0.55 -8.15 30.72
CA PHE A 88 -0.66 -8.51 31.47
C PHE A 88 -1.25 -9.82 30.93
N LYS A 89 -0.89 -10.93 31.56
CA LYS A 89 -1.49 -12.23 31.26
C LYS A 89 -2.75 -12.43 32.08
N VAL A 90 -3.89 -12.04 31.51
CA VAL A 90 -5.21 -12.15 32.14
C VAL A 90 -5.50 -13.57 32.61
N ALA A 91 -5.16 -14.56 31.80
CA ALA A 91 -5.40 -15.97 32.11
C ALA A 91 -4.70 -16.40 33.41
N GLU A 92 -3.48 -15.93 33.65
CA GLU A 92 -2.72 -16.23 34.87
C GLU A 92 -3.27 -15.50 36.10
N GLN A 93 -3.88 -14.32 35.94
CA GLN A 93 -4.35 -13.49 37.05
C GLN A 93 -5.81 -13.68 37.44
N TYR A 94 -6.68 -13.99 36.47
CA TYR A 94 -8.13 -14.00 36.66
C TYR A 94 -8.78 -15.38 36.44
N GLY A 95 -7.99 -16.43 36.17
CA GLY A 95 -8.42 -17.83 36.20
C GLY A 95 -9.52 -18.22 35.18
N ALA A 96 -9.76 -17.41 34.16
CA ALA A 96 -10.91 -17.58 33.28
C ALA A 96 -10.57 -18.39 32.01
N ASP A 97 -10.60 -19.72 32.12
CA ASP A 97 -10.57 -20.67 30.99
C ASP A 97 -11.93 -20.82 30.29
N ALA A 98 -12.62 -19.71 30.05
CA ALA A 98 -13.83 -19.76 29.24
C ALA A 98 -13.43 -20.00 27.77
N ARG A 99 -13.92 -21.07 27.14
CA ARG A 99 -13.65 -21.43 25.73
C ARG A 99 -13.84 -20.23 24.77
N PHE A 100 -14.81 -19.37 25.05
CA PHE A 100 -15.11 -18.18 24.25
C PHE A 100 -14.24 -16.95 24.54
N ALA A 101 -13.48 -16.93 25.65
CA ALA A 101 -12.59 -15.81 25.97
C ALA A 101 -11.48 -15.67 24.92
N VAL A 102 -10.92 -16.78 24.46
CA VAL A 102 -9.86 -16.80 23.44
C VAL A 102 -10.37 -16.22 22.12
N LEU A 103 -11.55 -16.65 21.66
CA LEU A 103 -12.14 -16.15 20.42
C LEU A 103 -12.48 -14.66 20.53
N ARG A 104 -13.08 -14.24 21.65
CA ARG A 104 -13.35 -12.82 21.90
C ARG A 104 -12.07 -11.98 21.80
N ASP A 105 -10.99 -12.41 22.45
CA ASP A 105 -9.73 -11.65 22.45
C ASP A 105 -9.10 -11.65 21.04
N GLN A 106 -9.21 -12.74 20.29
CA GLN A 106 -8.79 -12.80 18.88
C GLN A 106 -9.55 -11.80 18.00
N LEU A 107 -10.88 -11.70 18.17
CA LEU A 107 -11.72 -10.75 17.44
C LEU A 107 -11.41 -9.30 17.84
N VAL A 108 -11.17 -9.04 19.13
CA VAL A 108 -10.75 -7.71 19.60
C VAL A 108 -9.40 -7.32 18.97
N TYR A 109 -8.43 -8.24 18.94
CA TYR A 109 -7.13 -7.95 18.33
C TYR A 109 -7.23 -7.75 16.82
N ALA A 110 -8.07 -8.54 16.13
CA ALA A 110 -8.35 -8.35 14.71
C ALA A 110 -8.99 -6.98 14.46
N GLY A 111 -10.01 -6.62 15.24
CA GLY A 111 -10.67 -5.33 15.15
C GLY A 111 -9.72 -4.15 15.38
N VAL A 112 -8.81 -4.25 16.35
CA VAL A 112 -7.77 -3.23 16.58
C VAL A 112 -6.82 -3.11 15.40
N VAL A 113 -6.28 -4.23 14.91
CA VAL A 113 -5.34 -4.22 13.77
C VAL A 113 -6.02 -3.68 12.51
N LEU A 114 -7.28 -4.04 12.25
CA LEU A 114 -8.06 -3.52 11.14
C LEU A 114 -8.36 -2.03 11.32
N ALA A 115 -8.80 -1.59 12.49
CA ALA A 115 -9.10 -0.18 12.76
C ALA A 115 -7.85 0.71 12.61
N MET A 116 -6.70 0.26 13.09
CA MET A 116 -5.44 0.99 12.91
C MET A 116 -4.96 0.91 11.45
N GLY A 117 -5.02 -0.27 10.85
CA GLY A 117 -4.57 -0.54 9.49
C GLY A 117 -5.38 0.15 8.40
N THR A 118 -6.63 0.49 8.66
CA THR A 118 -7.50 1.20 7.70
C THR A 118 -7.30 2.72 7.71
N MET A 119 -6.54 3.27 8.67
CA MET A 119 -6.29 4.71 8.77
C MET A 119 -5.60 5.32 7.53
N PRO A 120 -4.55 4.71 6.94
CA PRO A 120 -3.97 5.22 5.69
C PRO A 120 -4.97 5.18 4.52
N LEU A 121 -5.84 4.16 4.50
CA LEU A 121 -6.87 4.02 3.46
C LEU A 121 -7.94 5.11 3.58
N LEU A 122 -8.37 5.44 4.81
CA LEU A 122 -9.34 6.51 5.05
C LEU A 122 -8.84 7.85 4.50
N TYR A 123 -7.57 8.19 4.75
CA TYR A 123 -6.95 9.39 4.19
C TYR A 123 -6.86 9.32 2.66
N GLY A 124 -6.43 8.18 2.10
CA GLY A 124 -6.36 7.96 0.66
C GLY A 124 -7.70 8.15 -0.05
N HIS A 125 -8.77 7.55 0.48
CA HIS A 125 -10.13 7.67 -0.05
C HIS A 125 -10.64 9.12 -0.05
N LEU A 126 -10.44 9.84 1.07
CA LEU A 126 -10.85 11.24 1.17
C LEU A 126 -10.09 12.10 0.15
N LEU A 127 -8.77 11.91 0.05
CA LEU A 127 -7.95 12.65 -0.89
C LEU A 127 -8.31 12.35 -2.34
N ARG A 128 -8.54 11.08 -2.68
CA ARG A 128 -9.02 10.64 -3.99
C ARG A 128 -10.30 11.36 -4.36
N ALA A 129 -11.31 11.34 -3.48
CA ALA A 129 -12.60 11.97 -3.74
C ALA A 129 -12.44 13.48 -4.01
N ARG A 130 -11.52 14.15 -3.31
CA ARG A 130 -11.25 15.57 -3.57
C ARG A 130 -10.49 15.81 -4.87
N VAL A 131 -9.48 15.00 -5.16
CA VAL A 131 -8.67 15.11 -6.39
C VAL A 131 -9.49 14.79 -7.65
N ALA A 132 -10.34 13.78 -7.60
CA ALA A 132 -11.22 13.40 -8.71
C ALA A 132 -12.19 14.53 -9.12
N ASN A 133 -12.56 15.38 -8.15
CA ASN A 133 -13.48 16.50 -8.34
C ASN A 133 -12.79 17.84 -8.66
N ILE A 134 -11.47 17.86 -8.89
CA ILE A 134 -10.74 19.10 -9.26
C ILE A 134 -11.20 19.63 -10.62
N THR A 135 -11.32 18.73 -11.60
CA THR A 135 -11.68 19.03 -12.98
C THR A 135 -12.72 18.03 -13.43
N ASP A 136 -13.72 18.47 -14.20
CA ASP A 136 -14.68 17.56 -14.84
C ASP A 136 -13.96 16.58 -15.79
N PRO A 137 -14.36 15.30 -15.87
CA PRO A 137 -13.70 14.32 -16.73
C PRO A 137 -13.58 14.73 -18.21
N GLU A 138 -14.61 15.35 -18.80
CA GLU A 138 -14.56 15.78 -20.20
C GLU A 138 -13.57 16.93 -20.39
N THR A 139 -13.55 17.86 -19.44
CA THR A 139 -12.58 18.97 -19.43
C THR A 139 -11.15 18.47 -19.26
N LEU A 140 -10.92 17.47 -18.40
CA LEU A 140 -9.59 16.90 -18.20
C LEU A 140 -9.07 16.21 -19.46
N ILE A 141 -9.93 15.47 -20.17
CA ILE A 141 -9.56 14.80 -21.42
C ILE A 141 -9.26 15.84 -22.51
N SER A 142 -10.10 16.88 -22.62
CA SER A 142 -9.84 18.01 -23.52
C SER A 142 -8.51 18.71 -23.21
N ASP A 143 -8.19 18.93 -21.93
CA ASP A 143 -6.92 19.50 -21.49
C ASP A 143 -5.73 18.61 -21.89
N ILE A 144 -5.84 17.29 -21.70
CA ILE A 144 -4.79 16.33 -22.07
C ILE A 144 -4.56 16.30 -23.58
N ASN A 145 -5.63 16.30 -24.37
CA ASN A 145 -5.54 16.38 -25.83
C ASN A 145 -4.87 17.69 -26.26
N THR A 146 -5.25 18.81 -25.62
CA THR A 146 -4.63 20.12 -25.88
C THR A 146 -3.13 20.10 -25.57
N LEU A 147 -2.74 19.47 -24.45
CA LEU A 147 -1.34 19.28 -24.05
C LEU A 147 -0.54 18.42 -25.05
N ASN A 148 -1.05 17.25 -25.44
CA ASN A 148 -0.35 16.34 -26.36
C ASN A 148 -0.20 16.92 -27.78
N VAL A 149 -1.25 17.59 -28.27
CA VAL A 149 -1.20 18.29 -29.58
C VAL A 149 -0.25 19.47 -29.52
N GLY A 150 -0.27 20.25 -28.42
CA GLY A 150 0.64 21.38 -28.22
C GLY A 150 2.12 20.96 -28.16
N GLU A 151 2.44 19.86 -27.46
CA GLU A 151 3.80 19.29 -27.48
C GLU A 151 4.20 18.84 -28.89
N THR A 152 3.29 18.20 -29.63
CA THR A 152 3.58 17.75 -31.00
C THR A 152 3.84 18.95 -31.93
N LEU A 153 3.11 20.06 -31.77
CA LEU A 153 3.37 21.31 -32.50
C LEU A 153 4.70 21.98 -32.13
N LEU A 154 5.25 21.70 -30.95
CA LEU A 154 6.51 22.24 -30.43
C LEU A 154 7.72 21.31 -30.60
N ALA A 155 7.51 20.05 -31.01
CA ALA A 155 8.55 19.02 -31.04
C ALA A 155 9.23 18.83 -32.41
N ASP A 156 9.27 19.92 -33.20
CA ASP A 156 9.98 20.04 -34.48
C ASP A 156 9.16 19.68 -35.73
N MET A 157 9.17 20.58 -36.73
CA MET A 157 8.37 20.45 -37.96
C MET A 157 8.99 19.52 -39.00
N ASP A 158 10.30 19.24 -38.90
CA ASP A 158 11.02 18.36 -39.82
C ASP A 158 10.63 16.88 -39.65
N PHE A 159 9.91 16.53 -38.58
CA PHE A 159 9.41 15.17 -38.32
C PHE A 159 8.24 14.72 -39.21
N PHE A 160 7.68 15.63 -40.01
CA PHE A 160 6.53 15.34 -40.88
C PHE A 160 6.89 14.86 -42.29
N ASP A 161 8.17 14.59 -42.59
CA ASP A 161 8.60 13.98 -43.85
C ASP A 161 8.31 12.45 -43.93
N GLY A 162 7.11 12.05 -43.46
CA GLY A 162 6.54 10.73 -43.72
C GLY A 162 6.50 9.72 -42.55
N LYS A 163 6.87 10.10 -41.32
CA LYS A 163 6.70 9.25 -40.12
C LYS A 163 5.99 10.01 -39.01
N GLU A 164 4.67 10.11 -39.10
CA GLU A 164 3.78 10.65 -38.07
C GLU A 164 4.04 9.99 -36.70
N ARG A 165 4.90 10.59 -35.87
CA ARG A 165 5.06 10.21 -34.47
C ARG A 165 4.38 11.25 -33.60
N ILE A 166 3.10 11.02 -33.34
CA ILE A 166 2.36 11.80 -32.34
C ILE A 166 2.97 11.56 -30.97
N ILE A 167 3.41 12.63 -30.32
CA ILE A 167 4.02 12.55 -29.01
C ILE A 167 2.89 12.53 -27.98
N VAL A 168 2.51 11.33 -27.54
CA VAL A 168 1.62 11.18 -26.40
C VAL A 168 2.47 11.12 -25.13
N ARG A 169 2.67 12.29 -24.51
CA ARG A 169 3.49 12.42 -23.30
C ARG A 169 2.63 12.40 -22.04
N TYR A 170 1.50 13.10 -22.06
CA TYR A 170 0.69 13.32 -20.86
C TYR A 170 -0.33 12.22 -20.68
N ALA A 171 -0.39 11.66 -19.47
CA ALA A 171 -1.35 10.62 -19.05
C ALA A 171 -1.44 9.46 -20.07
N SER A 172 -0.31 8.82 -20.37
CA SER A 172 -0.25 7.70 -21.33
C SER A 172 -1.18 6.54 -20.99
N GLU A 173 -1.44 6.31 -19.71
CA GLU A 173 -2.39 5.32 -19.18
C GLU A 173 -3.83 5.59 -19.62
N ALA A 174 -4.13 6.84 -19.98
CA ALA A 174 -5.46 7.24 -20.40
C ALA A 174 -5.77 6.89 -21.86
N GLN A 175 -4.78 6.44 -22.64
CA GLN A 175 -4.96 6.02 -24.03
C GLN A 175 -5.91 4.83 -24.21
N SER A 176 -6.20 4.07 -23.15
CA SER A 176 -7.18 2.98 -23.18
C SER A 176 -8.63 3.47 -23.02
N ASP A 177 -8.86 4.72 -22.62
CA ASP A 177 -10.19 5.31 -22.50
C ASP A 177 -10.66 5.80 -23.88
N ALA A 178 -11.82 5.28 -24.31
CA ALA A 178 -12.41 5.56 -25.62
C ALA A 178 -12.74 7.04 -25.86
N ARG A 179 -12.75 7.87 -24.81
CA ARG A 179 -12.96 9.32 -24.90
C ARG A 179 -11.71 10.09 -25.34
N TYR A 180 -10.53 9.47 -25.31
CA TYR A 180 -9.32 10.09 -25.83
C TYR A 180 -9.36 10.10 -27.35
N LEU A 181 -8.84 11.18 -27.93
CA LEU A 181 -8.60 11.22 -29.37
C LEU A 181 -7.64 10.07 -29.68
N SER A 182 -8.08 9.16 -30.53
CA SER A 182 -7.22 8.14 -31.13
C SER A 182 -6.03 8.83 -31.80
N ARG A 183 -4.93 8.09 -32.00
CA ARG A 183 -3.78 8.64 -32.74
C ARG A 183 -4.19 9.20 -34.10
N TRP A 184 -5.13 8.56 -34.78
CA TRP A 184 -5.65 9.07 -36.04
C TRP A 184 -6.38 10.42 -35.87
N GLU A 185 -7.28 10.54 -34.90
CA GLU A 185 -8.00 11.81 -34.64
C GLU A 185 -7.06 12.94 -34.19
N GLN A 186 -6.02 12.63 -33.41
CA GLN A 186 -4.98 13.59 -33.06
C GLN A 186 -4.21 14.06 -34.31
N GLY A 187 -3.92 13.14 -35.24
CA GLY A 187 -3.30 13.46 -36.53
C GLY A 187 -4.19 14.36 -37.39
N GLU A 188 -5.48 14.07 -37.47
CA GLU A 188 -6.44 14.92 -38.20
C GLU A 188 -6.61 16.29 -37.56
N LEU A 189 -6.62 16.38 -36.23
CA LEU A 189 -6.64 17.66 -35.53
C LEU A 189 -5.36 18.46 -35.84
N LEU A 190 -4.18 17.83 -35.77
CA LEU A 190 -2.91 18.47 -36.10
C LEU A 190 -2.88 19.02 -37.53
N LYS A 191 -3.44 18.30 -38.50
CA LYS A 191 -3.55 18.77 -39.90
C LYS A 191 -4.41 20.02 -40.03
N ARG A 192 -5.52 20.13 -39.28
CA ARG A 192 -6.38 21.31 -39.27
C ARG A 192 -5.65 22.50 -38.63
N THR A 193 -5.07 22.27 -37.47
CA THR A 193 -4.29 23.24 -36.69
C THR A 193 -2.98 23.67 -37.36
N TRP A 194 -2.73 23.26 -38.61
CA TRP A 194 -1.53 23.62 -39.36
C TRP A 194 -1.54 25.08 -39.82
N GLU A 195 -2.72 25.64 -40.10
CA GLU A 195 -2.87 27.04 -40.47
C GLU A 195 -2.33 27.96 -39.37
N PRO A 196 -1.53 29.01 -39.68
CA PRO A 196 -0.84 29.82 -38.67
C PRO A 196 -1.76 30.38 -37.58
N VAL A 197 -2.97 30.80 -37.96
CA VAL A 197 -3.97 31.35 -37.03
C VAL A 197 -4.48 30.28 -36.07
N GLU A 198 -4.85 29.10 -36.58
CA GLU A 198 -5.32 27.99 -35.76
C GLU A 198 -4.21 27.45 -34.85
N ARG A 199 -2.98 27.41 -35.37
CA ARG A 199 -1.78 27.02 -34.61
C ARG A 199 -1.52 27.93 -33.43
N ILE A 200 -1.54 29.26 -33.65
CA ILE A 200 -1.34 30.23 -32.57
C ILE A 200 -2.46 30.11 -31.54
N ALA A 201 -3.71 29.92 -31.98
CA ALA A 201 -4.84 29.72 -31.07
C ALA A 201 -4.68 28.45 -30.21
N HIS A 202 -4.22 27.34 -30.80
CA HIS A 202 -3.98 26.10 -30.08
C HIS A 202 -2.79 26.22 -29.12
N LEU A 203 -1.70 26.88 -29.51
CA LEU A 203 -0.56 27.14 -28.63
C LEU A 203 -0.93 28.08 -27.46
N GLU A 204 -1.86 28.99 -27.67
CA GLU A 204 -2.41 29.82 -26.60
C GLU A 204 -3.30 29.00 -25.63
N ALA A 205 -4.10 28.06 -26.16
CA ALA A 205 -4.85 27.11 -25.33
C ALA A 205 -3.90 26.19 -24.53
N TYR A 206 -2.89 25.64 -25.19
CA TYR A 206 -1.81 24.85 -24.58
C TYR A 206 -1.13 25.60 -23.44
N ARG A 207 -0.77 26.88 -23.66
CA ARG A 207 -0.20 27.73 -22.62
C ARG A 207 -1.11 27.86 -21.40
N LYS A 208 -2.40 28.12 -21.62
CA LYS A 208 -3.39 28.26 -20.52
C LYS A 208 -3.51 26.97 -19.72
N VAL A 209 -3.53 25.82 -20.39
CA VAL A 209 -3.59 24.50 -19.75
C VAL A 209 -2.29 24.21 -18.98
N LEU A 210 -1.12 24.51 -19.54
CA LEU A 210 0.15 24.40 -18.82
C LEU A 210 0.15 25.26 -17.55
N THR A 211 -0.26 26.53 -17.63
CA THR A 211 -0.33 27.41 -16.46
C THR A 211 -1.36 26.91 -15.44
N LYS A 212 -2.51 26.38 -15.88
CA LYS A 212 -3.53 25.77 -15.01
C LYS A 212 -2.96 24.66 -14.14
N TYR A 213 -2.24 23.70 -14.73
CA TYR A 213 -1.75 22.51 -14.00
C TYR A 213 -0.37 22.68 -13.37
N SER A 214 0.40 23.70 -13.76
CA SER A 214 1.72 23.98 -13.15
C SER A 214 1.68 25.04 -12.06
N GLY A 215 0.63 25.88 -12.02
CA GLY A 215 0.60 27.07 -11.17
C GLY A 215 1.60 28.15 -11.58
N THR A 216 2.35 27.94 -12.67
CA THR A 216 3.38 28.87 -13.14
C THR A 216 2.90 29.58 -14.40
N ALA A 217 2.82 30.92 -14.33
CA ALA A 217 2.49 31.73 -15.48
C ALA A 217 3.66 31.71 -16.48
N LEU A 218 3.38 31.30 -17.71
CA LEU A 218 4.36 31.35 -18.79
C LEU A 218 4.46 32.80 -19.33
N PRO A 219 5.65 33.41 -19.38
CA PRO A 219 5.80 34.84 -19.68
C PRO A 219 5.59 35.19 -21.17
N PHE A 220 5.41 34.19 -22.03
CA PHE A 220 5.26 34.32 -23.47
C PHE A 220 3.85 33.91 -23.90
N GLY A 221 3.24 34.61 -24.86
CA GLY A 221 1.97 34.21 -25.49
C GLY A 221 2.16 33.15 -26.59
N GLY A 222 1.07 32.64 -27.16
CA GLY A 222 1.09 31.63 -28.23
C GLY A 222 1.91 32.02 -29.46
N GLU A 223 1.84 33.28 -29.90
CA GLU A 223 2.66 33.78 -31.02
C GLU A 223 4.15 33.80 -30.69
N ALA A 224 4.50 34.20 -29.45
CA ALA A 224 5.88 34.19 -28.99
C ALA A 224 6.43 32.76 -28.81
N LEU A 225 5.57 31.81 -28.42
CA LEU A 225 5.91 30.37 -28.39
C LEU A 225 6.26 29.87 -29.79
N LEU A 226 5.43 30.18 -30.77
CA LEU A 226 5.63 29.78 -32.16
C LEU A 226 6.90 30.44 -32.74
N ASN A 227 7.03 31.77 -32.63
CA ASN A 227 8.17 32.51 -33.15
C ASN A 227 9.49 32.11 -32.47
N ARG A 228 9.47 31.84 -31.15
CA ARG A 228 10.68 31.36 -30.45
C ARG A 228 11.05 29.93 -30.82
N HIS A 229 10.08 29.06 -31.10
CA HIS A 229 10.36 27.73 -31.60
C HIS A 229 11.06 27.78 -32.97
N TYR A 230 10.57 28.64 -33.88
CA TYR A 230 11.20 28.87 -35.18
C TYR A 230 12.62 29.48 -35.11
N LEU A 231 12.88 30.35 -34.11
CA LEU A 231 14.16 31.07 -34.00
C LEU A 231 15.20 30.35 -33.14
N ALA A 232 14.82 29.34 -32.34
CA ALA A 232 15.71 28.65 -31.41
C ALA A 232 15.62 27.13 -31.60
N SER A 233 16.18 26.63 -32.71
CA SER A 233 16.06 25.25 -33.16
C SER A 233 16.71 24.17 -32.27
N GLU A 234 17.35 24.50 -31.13
CA GLU A 234 17.87 23.46 -30.21
C GLU A 234 17.73 23.82 -28.72
N ALA A 235 17.95 25.09 -28.34
CA ALA A 235 18.02 25.45 -26.93
C ALA A 235 16.65 25.59 -26.24
N LEU A 236 15.58 25.93 -26.96
CA LEU A 236 14.33 26.39 -26.33
C LEU A 236 13.30 25.27 -26.12
N GLY A 237 13.29 24.25 -26.98
CA GLY A 237 12.57 22.99 -26.72
C GLY A 237 13.08 22.28 -25.46
N GLN A 238 14.36 22.50 -25.10
CA GLN A 238 14.97 22.11 -23.84
C GLN A 238 14.72 23.10 -22.68
N GLN A 239 14.41 24.38 -22.95
CA GLN A 239 14.16 25.42 -21.92
C GLN A 239 12.71 25.54 -21.47
N LEU A 240 11.72 24.95 -22.17
CA LEU A 240 10.45 24.69 -21.51
C LEU A 240 10.76 23.66 -20.43
N ASP A 241 10.95 24.15 -19.20
CA ASP A 241 11.63 23.42 -18.14
C ASP A 241 11.03 22.02 -18.03
N GLU A 242 11.85 21.00 -18.27
CA GLU A 242 11.43 19.61 -18.15
C GLU A 242 10.86 19.34 -16.74
N SER A 243 11.21 20.16 -15.74
CA SER A 243 10.57 20.16 -14.42
C SER A 243 9.09 20.61 -14.47
N LEU A 244 8.74 21.61 -15.29
CA LEU A 244 7.37 22.09 -15.51
C LEU A 244 6.53 21.00 -16.18
N ARG A 245 7.04 20.43 -17.28
CA ARG A 245 6.38 19.32 -17.99
C ARG A 245 6.12 18.13 -17.07
N ARG A 246 7.13 17.72 -16.30
CA ARG A 246 7.00 16.63 -15.31
C ARG A 246 6.01 16.97 -14.21
N THR A 247 5.89 18.24 -13.82
CA THR A 247 4.90 18.68 -12.82
C THR A 247 3.48 18.59 -13.38
N VAL A 248 3.26 19.13 -14.59
CA VAL A 248 1.96 19.04 -15.27
C VAL A 248 1.55 17.59 -15.50
N ASP A 249 2.45 16.76 -16.03
CA ASP A 249 2.17 15.34 -16.25
C ASP A 249 1.81 14.61 -14.96
N ARG A 250 2.54 14.87 -13.88
CA ARG A 250 2.24 14.30 -12.57
C ARG A 250 0.86 14.71 -12.07
N HIS A 251 0.49 15.98 -12.18
CA HIS A 251 -0.81 16.47 -11.71
C HIS A 251 -1.96 15.95 -12.56
N VAL A 252 -1.85 16.04 -13.88
CA VAL A 252 -2.85 15.57 -14.83
C VAL A 252 -3.06 14.05 -14.70
N SER A 253 -1.98 13.27 -14.64
CA SER A 253 -2.06 11.82 -14.44
C SER A 253 -2.65 11.46 -13.07
N ALA A 254 -2.32 12.22 -12.02
CA ALA A 254 -2.88 12.02 -10.69
C ALA A 254 -4.40 12.28 -10.66
N ILE A 255 -4.88 13.34 -11.32
CA ILE A 255 -6.31 13.64 -11.41
C ILE A 255 -7.03 12.56 -12.21
N TYR A 256 -6.47 12.17 -13.36
CA TYR A 256 -7.03 11.12 -14.20
C TYR A 256 -7.18 9.80 -13.43
N ARG A 257 -6.11 9.34 -12.76
CA ARG A 257 -6.15 8.14 -11.91
C ARG A 257 -7.18 8.24 -10.78
N ALA A 258 -7.38 9.44 -10.23
CA ALA A 258 -8.38 9.63 -9.17
C ALA A 258 -9.81 9.45 -9.70
N GLN A 259 -10.05 9.79 -10.96
CA GLN A 259 -11.33 9.59 -11.63
C GLN A 259 -11.56 8.14 -12.07
N THR A 260 -10.50 7.38 -12.36
CA THR A 260 -10.58 5.96 -12.79
C THR A 260 -10.37 4.95 -11.64
N GLU A 261 -10.45 5.40 -10.39
CA GLU A 261 -10.23 4.59 -9.17
C GLU A 261 -8.80 4.07 -8.93
N ASP A 262 -7.83 4.39 -9.79
CA ASP A 262 -6.42 3.96 -9.71
C ASP A 262 -5.50 4.93 -8.94
N PHE A 263 -6.06 5.69 -7.99
CA PHE A 263 -5.31 6.70 -7.25
C PHE A 263 -4.91 6.26 -5.84
N GLY A 264 -3.61 6.40 -5.55
CA GLY A 264 -3.06 6.14 -4.23
C GLY A 264 -3.01 4.66 -3.86
N TRP A 265 -3.40 4.35 -2.62
CA TRP A 265 -3.24 3.02 -2.01
C TRP A 265 -4.38 2.05 -2.41
N GLU A 266 -5.34 2.55 -3.19
CA GLU A 266 -6.48 1.77 -3.67
C GLU A 266 -6.14 0.92 -4.91
N TRP A 267 -4.97 1.14 -5.52
CA TRP A 267 -4.47 0.31 -6.61
C TRP A 267 -4.50 -1.17 -6.18
N THR A 268 -5.17 -1.99 -6.99
CA THR A 268 -5.58 -3.37 -6.69
C THR A 268 -4.47 -4.23 -6.09
N PRO A 269 -3.24 -4.26 -6.66
CA PRO A 269 -2.14 -5.04 -6.08
C PRO A 269 -1.76 -4.55 -4.69
N PHE A 270 -1.64 -3.23 -4.51
CA PHE A 270 -1.23 -2.64 -3.24
C PHE A 270 -2.25 -2.92 -2.14
N ARG A 271 -3.55 -2.75 -2.43
CA ARG A 271 -4.64 -3.07 -1.50
C ARG A 271 -4.57 -4.52 -1.02
N ASN A 272 -4.30 -5.46 -1.93
CA ASN A 272 -4.16 -6.88 -1.60
C ASN A 272 -2.95 -7.15 -0.68
N PHE A 273 -1.79 -6.57 -1.00
CA PHE A 273 -0.61 -6.63 -0.13
C PHE A 273 -0.86 -6.01 1.24
N TRP A 274 -1.61 -4.92 1.29
CA TRP A 274 -1.96 -4.27 2.55
C TRP A 274 -2.87 -5.15 3.42
N LEU A 275 -3.93 -5.73 2.85
CA LEU A 275 -4.82 -6.67 3.56
C LEU A 275 -4.06 -7.90 4.07
N LEU A 276 -3.19 -8.47 3.24
CA LEU A 276 -2.30 -9.55 3.68
C LEU A 276 -1.39 -9.09 4.82
N GLY A 277 -0.81 -7.89 4.70
CA GLY A 277 0.03 -7.29 5.73
C GLY A 277 -0.70 -7.16 7.07
N LEU A 278 -1.95 -6.69 7.06
CA LEU A 278 -2.79 -6.60 8.26
C LEU A 278 -3.09 -7.98 8.84
N PHE A 279 -3.36 -8.98 8.00
CA PHE A 279 -3.58 -10.35 8.43
C PHE A 279 -2.34 -10.96 9.09
N LEU A 280 -1.17 -10.83 8.47
CA LEU A 280 0.12 -11.28 9.01
C LEU A 280 0.46 -10.56 10.31
N LEU A 281 0.14 -9.28 10.39
CA LEU A 281 0.35 -8.47 11.58
C LEU A 281 -0.54 -8.95 12.73
N TRP A 282 -1.82 -9.22 12.47
CA TRP A 282 -2.71 -9.85 13.45
C TRP A 282 -2.17 -11.21 13.92
N LEU A 283 -1.71 -12.08 13.02
CA LEU A 283 -1.08 -13.36 13.39
C LEU A 283 0.18 -13.15 14.24
N ALA A 284 1.01 -12.15 13.90
CA ALA A 284 2.20 -11.82 14.69
C ALA A 284 1.83 -11.37 16.10
N VAL A 285 0.76 -10.59 16.28
CA VAL A 285 0.22 -10.24 17.61
C VAL A 285 -0.18 -11.51 18.37
N GLN A 286 -0.89 -12.44 17.74
CA GLN A 286 -1.30 -13.70 18.37
C GLN A 286 -0.10 -14.53 18.82
N LEU A 287 0.91 -14.67 17.96
CA LEU A 287 2.13 -15.40 18.27
C LEU A 287 2.94 -14.71 19.36
N PHE A 288 2.99 -13.37 19.36
CA PHE A 288 3.66 -12.60 20.42
C PHE A 288 3.03 -12.86 21.78
N GLN A 289 1.69 -12.77 21.87
CA GLN A 289 0.95 -13.02 23.11
C GLN A 289 1.21 -14.43 23.66
N ARG A 290 1.32 -15.41 22.76
CA ARG A 290 1.50 -16.82 23.11
C ARG A 290 2.96 -17.15 23.48
N ASN A 291 3.91 -16.81 22.61
CA ASN A 291 5.28 -17.29 22.70
C ASN A 291 6.24 -16.30 23.39
N GLY A 292 5.80 -15.07 23.63
CA GLY A 292 6.64 -13.98 24.11
C GLY A 292 7.57 -13.42 23.04
N GLY A 293 8.12 -12.25 23.31
CA GLY A 293 8.85 -11.46 22.30
C GLY A 293 10.13 -12.10 21.76
N ARG A 294 10.87 -12.86 22.57
CA ARG A 294 12.12 -13.49 22.11
C ARG A 294 11.88 -14.52 21.01
N ILE A 295 10.88 -15.39 21.18
CA ILE A 295 10.56 -16.42 20.19
C ILE A 295 10.06 -15.78 18.90
N LEU A 296 9.20 -14.75 18.99
CA LEU A 296 8.77 -14.01 17.81
C LEU A 296 9.96 -13.38 17.09
N LEU A 297 10.87 -12.71 17.81
CA LEU A 297 12.04 -12.07 17.22
C LEU A 297 12.94 -13.08 16.49
N TYR A 298 13.22 -14.23 17.10
CA TYR A 298 13.97 -15.30 16.43
C TYR A 298 13.25 -15.83 15.20
N SER A 299 11.92 -15.97 15.26
CA SER A 299 11.12 -16.40 14.12
C SER A 299 11.20 -15.38 12.98
N LEU A 300 11.08 -14.09 13.28
CA LEU A 300 11.20 -13.01 12.29
C LEU A 300 12.60 -12.94 11.68
N PHE A 301 13.65 -13.06 12.49
CA PHE A 301 15.03 -13.07 12.01
C PHE A 301 15.30 -14.27 11.09
N LEU A 302 14.81 -15.45 11.47
CA LEU A 302 14.92 -16.66 10.68
C LEU A 302 14.15 -16.55 9.35
N GLY A 303 12.94 -15.97 9.38
CA GLY A 303 12.16 -15.70 8.18
C GLY A 303 12.85 -14.70 7.25
N ALA A 304 13.44 -13.63 7.78
CA ALA A 304 14.25 -12.69 7.01
C ALA A 304 15.49 -13.38 6.39
N GLY A 305 16.16 -14.24 7.16
CA GLY A 305 17.26 -15.07 6.65
C GLY A 305 16.84 -15.98 5.50
N MET A 306 15.65 -16.61 5.58
CA MET A 306 15.09 -17.40 4.48
C MET A 306 14.86 -16.55 3.22
N VAL A 307 14.34 -15.32 3.36
CA VAL A 307 14.16 -14.42 2.21
C VAL A 307 15.49 -14.09 1.55
N VAL A 308 16.53 -13.78 2.33
CA VAL A 308 17.88 -13.51 1.80
C VAL A 308 18.43 -14.73 1.06
N VAL A 309 18.33 -15.92 1.66
CA VAL A 309 18.81 -17.17 1.05
C VAL A 309 18.03 -17.48 -0.24
N ALA A 310 16.71 -17.27 -0.27
CA ALA A 310 15.89 -17.45 -1.47
C ALA A 310 16.34 -16.49 -2.59
N GLY A 311 16.66 -15.24 -2.24
CA GLY A 311 17.20 -14.25 -3.18
C GLY A 311 18.52 -14.71 -3.80
N LEU A 312 19.45 -15.19 -2.96
CA LEU A 312 20.74 -15.72 -3.43
C LEU A 312 20.56 -16.95 -4.35
N VAL A 313 19.67 -17.87 -3.99
CA VAL A 313 19.35 -19.04 -4.82
C VAL A 313 18.75 -18.62 -6.16
N ALA A 314 17.84 -17.64 -6.17
CA ALA A 314 17.25 -17.11 -7.40
C ALA A 314 18.30 -16.44 -8.30
N MET A 315 19.21 -15.64 -7.73
CA MET A 315 20.32 -15.04 -8.46
C MET A 315 21.22 -16.10 -9.09
N PHE A 316 21.57 -17.15 -8.34
CA PHE A 316 22.39 -18.25 -8.84
C PHE A 316 21.68 -19.05 -9.94
N ALA A 317 20.38 -19.33 -9.76
CA ALA A 317 19.56 -20.03 -10.74
C ALA A 317 19.45 -19.23 -12.05
N ASN A 318 19.30 -17.91 -11.98
CA ASN A 318 19.33 -17.04 -13.14
C ASN A 318 20.71 -17.07 -13.83
N GLY A 319 21.80 -17.02 -13.06
CA GLY A 319 23.16 -17.05 -13.61
C GLY A 319 23.50 -18.34 -14.37
N ILE A 320 23.06 -19.50 -13.87
CA ILE A 320 23.42 -20.81 -14.44
C ILE A 320 22.39 -21.31 -15.44
N PHE A 321 21.11 -21.24 -15.09
CA PHE A 321 20.02 -21.83 -15.88
C PHE A 321 19.30 -20.81 -16.75
N ARG A 322 19.66 -19.51 -16.67
CA ARG A 322 18.97 -18.40 -17.35
C ARG A 322 17.47 -18.34 -17.02
N LEU A 323 17.11 -18.80 -15.82
CA LEU A 323 15.75 -18.65 -15.29
C LEU A 323 15.58 -17.19 -14.84
N SER A 324 14.96 -16.39 -15.70
CA SER A 324 14.50 -15.05 -15.36
C SER A 324 13.11 -15.12 -14.71
N GLY A 325 12.76 -14.09 -13.94
CA GLY A 325 11.47 -13.99 -13.28
C GLY A 325 11.51 -14.34 -11.78
N PRO A 326 10.35 -14.22 -11.09
CA PRO A 326 10.26 -14.41 -9.65
C PRO A 326 10.08 -15.89 -9.22
N GLU A 327 9.85 -16.81 -10.14
CA GLU A 327 9.58 -18.22 -9.89
C GLU A 327 10.72 -18.94 -9.15
N PRO A 328 12.02 -18.73 -9.49
CA PRO A 328 13.12 -19.37 -8.76
C PRO A 328 13.18 -18.93 -7.29
N PHE A 329 12.89 -17.66 -7.02
CA PHE A 329 12.83 -17.12 -5.67
C PHE A 329 11.71 -17.78 -4.85
N PHE A 330 10.49 -17.83 -5.41
CA PHE A 330 9.37 -18.46 -4.71
C PHE A 330 9.54 -19.96 -4.51
N SER A 331 10.11 -20.65 -5.49
CA SER A 331 10.40 -22.09 -5.39
C SER A 331 11.41 -22.37 -4.28
N ALA A 332 12.48 -21.58 -4.19
CA ALA A 332 13.46 -21.68 -3.11
C ALA A 332 12.83 -21.40 -1.74
N LEU A 333 12.03 -20.33 -1.65
CA LEU A 333 11.34 -19.95 -0.41
C LEU A 333 10.37 -21.05 0.06
N LEU A 334 9.58 -21.62 -0.86
CA LEU A 334 8.64 -22.71 -0.60
C LEU A 334 9.37 -23.98 -0.15
N LEU A 335 10.47 -24.35 -0.81
CA LEU A 335 11.28 -25.49 -0.42
C LEU A 335 11.84 -25.34 0.99
N MET A 336 12.43 -24.19 1.31
CA MET A 336 12.94 -23.91 2.65
C MET A 336 11.81 -23.97 3.69
N TYR A 337 10.65 -23.40 3.37
CA TYR A 337 9.46 -23.49 4.23
C TYR A 337 9.05 -24.95 4.50
N MET A 338 8.99 -25.79 3.46
CA MET A 338 8.65 -27.21 3.58
C MET A 338 9.66 -27.98 4.44
N LEU A 339 10.96 -27.68 4.29
CA LEU A 339 12.03 -28.26 5.12
C LEU A 339 11.88 -27.85 6.60
N PHE A 340 11.60 -26.57 6.87
CA PHE A 340 11.33 -26.07 8.22
C PHE A 340 10.09 -26.70 8.84
N PHE A 341 9.02 -26.83 8.05
CA PHE A 341 7.79 -27.49 8.48
C PHE A 341 8.04 -28.96 8.83
N ALA A 342 8.74 -29.70 7.97
CA ALA A 342 9.11 -31.09 8.21
C ALA A 342 10.01 -31.25 9.45
N GLN A 343 10.99 -30.35 9.64
CA GLN A 343 11.87 -30.36 10.81
C GLN A 343 11.08 -30.12 12.10
N SER A 344 10.07 -29.25 12.06
CA SER A 344 9.16 -28.98 13.19
C SER A 344 8.40 -30.23 13.64
N TYR A 345 8.07 -31.12 12.69
CA TYR A 345 7.33 -32.36 12.94
C TYR A 345 8.22 -33.52 13.39
N ARG A 346 9.48 -33.59 12.92
CA ARG A 346 10.35 -34.75 13.12
C ARG A 346 11.11 -34.76 14.45
N SER A 347 11.31 -33.60 15.08
CA SER A 347 12.16 -33.50 16.26
C SER A 347 11.59 -34.32 17.44
N ARG A 348 12.41 -35.21 18.04
CA ARG A 348 12.10 -35.88 19.33
C ARG A 348 11.95 -34.85 20.46
N ASN A 349 11.19 -35.17 21.50
CA ASN A 349 10.94 -34.32 22.67
C ASN A 349 12.18 -34.22 23.57
N HIS A 350 13.14 -33.36 23.21
CA HIS A 350 14.23 -32.95 24.08
C HIS A 350 14.06 -31.47 24.45
N ALA A 351 14.49 -31.06 25.64
CA ALA A 351 14.34 -29.67 26.11
C ALA A 351 14.90 -28.63 25.12
N ARG A 352 16.09 -28.86 24.56
CA ARG A 352 16.68 -27.98 23.52
C ARG A 352 15.86 -27.94 22.24
N THR A 353 15.19 -29.02 21.88
CA THR A 353 14.36 -29.05 20.67
C THR A 353 12.99 -28.38 20.87
N GLN A 354 12.53 -28.19 22.11
CA GLN A 354 11.28 -27.46 22.37
C GLN A 354 11.37 -25.99 21.97
N HIS A 355 12.49 -25.31 22.27
CA HIS A 355 12.69 -23.91 21.85
C HIS A 355 12.70 -23.79 20.33
N TRP A 356 13.44 -24.68 19.65
CA TRP A 356 13.48 -24.71 18.20
C TRP A 356 12.12 -25.00 17.58
N LYS A 357 11.36 -25.97 18.13
CA LYS A 357 9.99 -26.28 17.72
C LYS A 357 9.07 -25.07 17.83
N ARG A 358 9.19 -24.26 18.88
CA ARG A 358 8.38 -23.04 19.04
C ARG A 358 8.73 -21.99 18.00
N ILE A 359 10.02 -21.79 17.73
CA ILE A 359 10.49 -20.87 16.68
C ILE A 359 9.99 -21.34 15.32
N SER A 360 10.21 -22.61 14.98
CA SER A 360 9.88 -23.17 13.68
C SER A 360 8.37 -23.22 13.43
N LEU A 361 7.55 -23.55 14.45
CA LEU A 361 6.10 -23.53 14.33
C LEU A 361 5.55 -22.09 14.24
N SER A 362 6.15 -21.14 14.96
CA SER A 362 5.79 -19.71 14.86
C SER A 362 6.11 -19.16 13.48
N LEU A 363 7.28 -19.49 12.96
CA LEU A 363 7.67 -19.14 11.60
C LEU A 363 6.76 -19.78 10.57
N ALA A 364 6.45 -21.07 10.72
CA ALA A 364 5.53 -21.77 9.82
C ALA A 364 4.16 -21.10 9.79
N THR A 365 3.67 -20.66 10.95
CA THR A 365 2.42 -19.92 11.09
C THR A 365 2.43 -18.59 10.33
N LEU A 366 3.54 -17.84 10.41
CA LEU A 366 3.66 -16.57 9.70
C LEU A 366 3.81 -16.77 8.19
N LEU A 367 4.50 -17.82 7.76
CA LEU A 367 4.79 -18.07 6.35
C LEU A 367 3.65 -18.78 5.61
N THR A 368 2.83 -19.61 6.25
CA THR A 368 1.73 -20.33 5.57
C THR A 368 0.81 -19.39 4.77
N PRO A 369 0.26 -18.30 5.34
CA PRO A 369 -0.62 -17.41 4.61
C PRO A 369 0.11 -16.66 3.50
N PHE A 370 1.36 -16.28 3.75
CA PHE A 370 2.20 -15.61 2.78
C PHE A 370 2.48 -16.51 1.57
N SER A 371 2.92 -17.76 1.79
CA SER A 371 3.19 -18.72 0.73
C SER A 371 1.95 -19.00 -0.11
N LEU A 372 0.80 -19.16 0.53
CA LEU A 372 -0.45 -19.40 -0.16
C LEU A 372 -0.89 -18.18 -0.98
N PHE A 373 -0.79 -16.98 -0.41
CA PHE A 373 -1.01 -15.73 -1.14
C PHE A 373 -0.07 -15.60 -2.35
N MET A 374 1.21 -15.93 -2.21
CA MET A 374 2.16 -15.86 -3.32
C MET A 374 1.82 -16.86 -4.43
N VAL A 375 1.44 -18.10 -4.08
CA VAL A 375 0.99 -19.09 -5.08
C VAL A 375 -0.20 -18.56 -5.87
N LEU A 376 -1.16 -17.94 -5.17
CA LEU A 376 -2.36 -17.38 -5.77
C LEU A 376 -2.04 -16.18 -6.68
N MET A 377 -1.18 -15.27 -6.23
CA MET A 377 -0.72 -14.13 -7.03
C MET A 377 0.07 -14.57 -8.28
N VAL A 378 0.91 -15.61 -8.15
CA VAL A 378 1.68 -16.15 -9.28
C VAL A 378 0.77 -16.92 -10.24
N SER A 379 -0.30 -17.56 -9.77
CA SER A 379 -1.28 -18.21 -10.65
C SER A 379 -2.19 -17.22 -11.39
N ASP A 380 -2.36 -16.01 -10.85
CA ASP A 380 -3.27 -14.98 -11.35
C ASP A 380 -2.60 -14.05 -12.38
N GLN A 381 -1.84 -14.60 -13.33
CA GLN A 381 -1.16 -13.81 -14.38
C GLN A 381 -2.12 -13.18 -15.41
N ARG A 382 -3.43 -13.15 -15.15
CA ARG A 382 -4.42 -12.46 -15.97
C ARG A 382 -4.98 -11.26 -15.19
N PRO A 383 -4.36 -10.08 -15.33
CA PRO A 383 -4.76 -8.88 -14.58
C PRO A 383 -6.20 -8.42 -14.84
N ASP A 384 -6.85 -8.94 -15.88
CA ASP A 384 -8.16 -8.49 -16.34
C ASP A 384 -9.34 -9.29 -15.74
N GLU A 385 -9.10 -10.34 -14.96
CA GLU A 385 -10.18 -11.18 -14.42
C GLU A 385 -10.48 -10.91 -12.93
N PRO A 386 -11.77 -10.86 -12.52
CA PRO A 386 -12.20 -10.71 -11.12
C PRO A 386 -11.80 -11.89 -10.19
N GLN A 387 -10.96 -12.81 -10.66
CA GLN A 387 -10.51 -14.00 -9.94
C GLN A 387 -9.46 -13.69 -8.86
N ALA A 388 -8.72 -12.58 -8.97
CA ALA A 388 -7.75 -12.11 -7.96
C ALA A 388 -8.32 -12.06 -6.53
N TRP A 389 -9.56 -11.59 -6.41
CA TRP A 389 -10.25 -11.49 -5.12
C TRP A 389 -10.59 -12.85 -4.54
N GLN A 390 -11.12 -13.74 -5.38
CA GLN A 390 -11.46 -15.10 -4.98
C GLN A 390 -10.21 -15.86 -4.53
N ALA A 391 -9.11 -15.67 -5.24
CA ALA A 391 -7.81 -16.20 -4.90
C ALA A 391 -7.37 -15.70 -3.52
N LEU A 392 -7.37 -14.38 -3.26
CA LEU A 392 -7.03 -13.79 -1.96
C LEU A 392 -7.88 -14.35 -0.80
N PHE A 393 -9.22 -14.37 -0.95
CA PHE A 393 -10.12 -14.89 0.08
C PHE A 393 -9.93 -16.39 0.30
N LEU A 394 -9.76 -17.17 -0.76
CA LEU A 394 -9.45 -18.60 -0.68
C LEU A 394 -8.13 -18.82 0.05
N GLY A 395 -7.11 -18.01 -0.25
CA GLY A 395 -5.80 -18.05 0.38
C GLY A 395 -5.88 -17.75 1.88
N VAL A 396 -6.53 -16.66 2.26
CA VAL A 396 -6.74 -16.32 3.67
C VAL A 396 -7.57 -17.40 4.39
N GLY A 397 -8.62 -17.92 3.74
CA GLY A 397 -9.48 -18.97 4.29
C GLY A 397 -8.72 -20.27 4.56
N LEU A 398 -7.96 -20.77 3.58
CA LEU A 398 -7.11 -21.95 3.74
C LEU A 398 -6.02 -21.71 4.79
N ALA A 399 -5.41 -20.53 4.84
CA ALA A 399 -4.44 -20.18 5.87
C ALA A 399 -5.04 -20.22 7.28
N LEU A 400 -6.26 -19.72 7.45
CA LEU A 400 -7.01 -19.83 8.71
C LEU A 400 -7.34 -21.29 9.07
N VAL A 401 -7.74 -22.11 8.11
CA VAL A 401 -8.01 -23.54 8.31
C VAL A 401 -6.74 -24.29 8.72
N VAL A 402 -5.62 -24.05 8.05
CA VAL A 402 -4.32 -24.65 8.41
C VAL A 402 -3.88 -24.19 9.79
N TRP A 403 -4.08 -22.90 10.11
CA TRP A 403 -3.78 -22.36 11.41
C TRP A 403 -4.63 -23.01 12.52
N GLU A 404 -5.95 -22.95 12.46
CA GLU A 404 -6.81 -23.47 13.53
C GLU A 404 -6.84 -25.01 13.59
N GLY A 405 -6.70 -25.68 12.45
CA GLY A 405 -6.76 -27.14 12.36
C GLY A 405 -5.43 -27.86 12.65
N LEU A 406 -4.30 -27.31 12.21
CA LEU A 406 -3.00 -28.02 12.26
C LEU A 406 -1.99 -27.36 13.21
N LEU A 407 -1.76 -26.07 13.07
CA LEU A 407 -0.66 -25.37 13.76
C LEU A 407 -1.05 -24.93 15.18
N GLY A 408 -2.23 -24.33 15.34
CA GLY A 408 -2.73 -23.78 16.60
C GLY A 408 -2.84 -24.81 17.73
N PRO A 409 -3.49 -25.97 17.53
CA PRO A 409 -3.58 -27.02 18.54
C PRO A 409 -2.20 -27.52 19.00
N ARG A 410 -1.24 -27.64 18.07
CA ARG A 410 0.14 -28.06 18.39
C ARG A 410 0.93 -27.01 19.14
N LEU A 411 0.75 -25.73 18.79
CA LEU A 411 1.36 -24.64 19.54
C LEU A 411 0.83 -24.66 20.98
N ARG A 412 -0.48 -24.87 21.17
CA ARG A 412 -1.12 -24.98 22.49
C ARG A 412 -0.54 -26.14 23.31
N THR A 413 -0.41 -27.34 22.73
CA THR A 413 0.20 -28.48 23.44
C THR A 413 1.68 -28.27 23.75
N LEU A 414 2.46 -27.69 22.84
CA LEU A 414 3.86 -27.33 23.10
C LEU A 414 4.04 -26.25 24.18
N MET A 415 3.04 -25.40 24.35
CA MET A 415 3.04 -24.37 25.40
C MET A 415 2.56 -24.90 26.75
N ALA A 416 1.64 -25.86 26.75
CA ALA A 416 1.16 -26.53 27.95
C ALA A 416 2.18 -27.55 28.49
N ALA A 417 3.16 -27.97 27.68
CA ALA A 417 4.23 -28.83 28.14
C ALA A 417 4.97 -28.17 29.33
N PRO A 418 5.27 -28.94 30.40
CA PRO A 418 5.97 -28.42 31.56
C PRO A 418 7.31 -27.82 31.11
N LYS A 419 7.65 -26.67 31.68
CA LYS A 419 9.01 -26.13 31.52
C LYS A 419 9.91 -27.05 32.34
N ASP A 420 10.75 -27.82 31.66
CA ASP A 420 11.81 -28.58 32.33
C ASP A 420 12.60 -27.58 33.19
N SER A 421 12.49 -27.72 34.51
CA SER A 421 13.07 -26.84 35.52
C SER A 421 14.57 -27.00 35.62
#